data_AF-A0A4W5PLN1-F1
#
_entry.id   AF-A0A4W5PLN1-F1
#
_cell.length_a   1.000
_cell.length_b   1.000
_cell.length_c   1.000
_cell.angle_alpha   90.00
_cell.angle_beta   90.00
_cell.angle_gamma   90.00
#
_symmetry.space_group_name_H-M   'P 1'
#
loop_
_entity.id
_entity.type
_entity.pdbx_description
1 polymer ?
#
loop_
_entity_poly.entity_id
_entity_poly.type
_entity_poly.pdbx_seq_one_letter_code
_entity_poly.pdbx_strand_id
1 'polypeptide(L)'
;MTIGAGCHPNKVKVSGPGVAKTGLKAFEPTSFTVDYAEAGQGDISISIKCSPGVVGPAEADIDFDIIRNDNDTFTVKYTPPGAGSYTIMVLFADQTIPMTPIRIKVDTSHDASKVKAEGPGLNRSGVELNKLTHFTVNTKAAGKAKLDAVFSGPAKGETVKDFEIINNPDNTHTVMYTPVQQGALG
;
A
#
# COMPACT_ATOMS: atom_id res chain seq x y z
N MET A 1 -43.03 33.93 6.46
CA MET A 1 -42.54 32.87 7.36
C MET A 1 -41.25 32.36 6.71
N THR A 2 -40.10 32.81 7.18
CA THR A 2 -38.79 32.48 6.55
C THR A 2 -38.36 31.14 7.13
N ILE A 3 -38.56 30.06 6.39
CA ILE A 3 -38.03 28.74 6.76
C ILE A 3 -36.52 28.86 6.61
N GLY A 4 -35.79 28.93 7.73
CA GLY A 4 -34.34 28.86 7.72
C GLY A 4 -33.92 27.53 7.11
N ALA A 5 -33.00 27.55 6.15
CA ALA A 5 -32.42 26.34 5.59
C ALA A 5 -31.83 25.52 6.75
N GLY A 6 -32.45 24.39 7.08
CA GLY A 6 -32.03 23.54 8.20
C GLY A 6 -30.63 22.95 7.95
N CYS A 7 -29.92 22.60 9.02
CA CYS A 7 -28.65 21.88 8.96
C CYS A 7 -28.89 20.43 9.40
N HIS A 8 -28.69 19.47 8.50
CA HIS A 8 -29.04 18.06 8.69
C HIS A 8 -27.85 17.13 8.38
N PRO A 9 -26.86 16.99 9.28
CA PRO A 9 -25.70 16.11 9.08
C PRO A 9 -26.06 14.65 8.79
N ASN A 10 -27.20 14.18 9.31
CA ASN A 10 -27.71 12.82 9.12
C ASN A 10 -28.17 12.52 7.69
N LYS A 11 -28.32 13.54 6.84
CA LYS A 11 -28.70 13.39 5.43
C LYS A 11 -27.50 13.32 4.48
N VAL A 12 -26.30 13.56 4.97
CA VAL A 12 -25.06 13.40 4.19
C VAL A 12 -24.78 11.91 3.98
N LYS A 13 -24.47 11.53 2.74
CA LYS A 13 -24.17 10.15 2.36
C LYS A 13 -22.77 10.06 1.77
N VAL A 14 -22.07 8.96 2.07
CA VAL A 14 -20.73 8.69 1.54
C VAL A 14 -20.74 7.34 0.83
N SER A 15 -20.30 7.31 -0.43
CA SER A 15 -20.29 6.09 -1.24
C SER A 15 -19.14 6.07 -2.24
N GLY A 16 -18.73 4.88 -2.68
CA GLY A 16 -17.67 4.72 -3.69
C GLY A 16 -16.60 3.71 -3.27
N PRO A 17 -15.69 3.33 -4.20
CA PRO A 17 -14.65 2.33 -3.94
C PRO A 17 -13.69 2.76 -2.83
N GLY A 18 -13.40 4.06 -2.68
CA GLY A 18 -12.51 4.63 -1.66
C GLY A 18 -12.99 4.48 -0.22
N VAL A 19 -14.24 4.06 0.00
CA VAL A 19 -14.79 3.77 1.34
C VAL A 19 -15.27 2.31 1.46
N ALA A 20 -14.94 1.46 0.48
CA ALA A 20 -15.28 0.04 0.53
C ALA A 20 -14.49 -0.67 1.64
N LYS A 21 -15.13 -1.67 2.26
CA LYS A 21 -14.48 -2.48 3.33
C LYS A 21 -13.33 -3.35 2.81
N THR A 22 -13.31 -3.66 1.52
CA THR A 22 -12.37 -4.59 0.87
C THR A 22 -12.08 -4.15 -0.56
N GLY A 23 -10.94 -4.60 -1.11
CA GLY A 23 -10.60 -4.41 -2.52
C GLY A 23 -9.73 -3.18 -2.80
N LEU A 24 -9.41 -2.39 -1.77
CA LEU A 24 -8.46 -1.29 -1.85
C LEU A 24 -7.03 -1.83 -1.82
N LYS A 25 -6.17 -1.28 -2.67
CA LYS A 25 -4.76 -1.64 -2.75
C LYS A 25 -3.85 -0.43 -2.60
N ALA A 26 -2.70 -0.63 -1.98
CA ALA A 26 -1.68 0.40 -1.85
C ALA A 26 -1.23 0.91 -3.23
N PHE A 27 -0.97 2.21 -3.35
CA PHE A 27 -0.51 2.87 -4.57
C PHE A 27 -1.50 2.84 -5.76
N GLU A 28 -2.72 2.32 -5.58
CA GLU A 28 -3.78 2.40 -6.57
C GLU A 28 -4.70 3.60 -6.23
N PRO A 29 -4.86 4.57 -7.14
CA PRO A 29 -5.77 5.69 -6.93
C PRO A 29 -7.21 5.21 -6.73
N THR A 30 -7.90 5.79 -5.76
CA THR A 30 -9.30 5.47 -5.46
C THR A 30 -10.07 6.74 -5.13
N SER A 31 -11.40 6.62 -5.08
CA SER A 31 -12.26 7.78 -4.81
C SER A 31 -13.55 7.40 -4.10
N PHE A 32 -14.11 8.36 -3.38
CA PHE A 32 -15.47 8.30 -2.86
C PHE A 32 -16.18 9.62 -3.06
N THR A 33 -17.50 9.57 -3.13
CA THR A 33 -18.38 10.71 -3.33
C THR A 33 -19.11 10.99 -2.03
N VAL A 34 -19.18 12.26 -1.68
CA VAL A 34 -19.99 12.79 -0.57
C VAL A 34 -21.16 13.53 -1.19
N ASP A 35 -22.37 13.08 -0.87
CA ASP A 35 -23.63 13.69 -1.27
C ASP A 35 -24.24 14.42 -0.06
N TYR A 36 -24.45 15.72 -0.22
CA TYR A 36 -25.00 16.60 0.81
C TYR A 36 -26.22 17.39 0.31
N ALA A 37 -26.83 16.98 -0.81
CA ALA A 37 -27.93 17.71 -1.45
C ALA A 37 -29.11 17.98 -0.52
N GLU A 38 -29.39 17.06 0.41
CA GLU A 38 -30.48 17.21 1.38
C GLU A 38 -30.03 17.69 2.78
N ALA A 39 -28.74 17.94 2.98
CA ALA A 39 -28.20 18.32 4.30
C ALA A 39 -28.44 19.80 4.64
N GLY A 40 -28.80 20.61 3.64
CA GLY A 40 -29.04 22.05 3.78
C GLY A 40 -27.74 22.85 3.86
N GLN A 41 -27.75 23.96 4.59
CA GLN A 41 -26.59 24.86 4.64
C GLN A 41 -25.57 24.42 5.70
N GLY A 42 -24.32 24.21 5.31
CA GLY A 42 -23.23 23.87 6.22
C GLY A 42 -21.91 23.61 5.49
N ASP A 43 -20.81 23.79 6.19
CA ASP A 43 -19.46 23.50 5.67
C ASP A 43 -19.12 22.03 5.83
N ILE A 44 -18.37 21.47 4.88
CA ILE A 44 -17.92 20.08 4.93
C ILE A 44 -16.41 20.02 5.18
N SER A 45 -16.03 19.25 6.19
CA SER A 45 -14.63 18.99 6.55
C SER A 45 -14.30 17.51 6.42
N ILE A 46 -13.13 17.19 5.85
CA ILE A 46 -12.69 15.82 5.58
C ILE A 46 -11.27 15.66 6.08
N SER A 47 -11.00 14.52 6.70
CA SER A 47 -9.64 14.10 7.03
C SER A 47 -9.47 12.62 6.75
N ILE A 48 -8.36 12.24 6.13
CA ILE A 48 -7.97 10.85 5.91
C ILE A 48 -6.68 10.62 6.69
N LYS A 49 -6.69 9.67 7.62
CA LYS A 49 -5.53 9.29 8.42
C LYS A 49 -5.18 7.83 8.24
N CYS A 50 -3.88 7.53 8.19
CA CYS A 50 -3.38 6.16 8.23
C CYS A 50 -2.87 5.79 9.62
N SER A 51 -2.94 4.50 9.96
CA SER A 51 -2.43 3.97 11.23
C SER A 51 -0.89 3.93 11.24
N PRO A 52 -0.26 3.84 12.43
CA PRO A 52 1.17 3.56 12.53
C PRO A 52 1.60 2.34 11.70
N GLY A 53 2.77 2.43 11.08
CA GLY A 53 3.35 1.40 10.23
C GLY A 53 3.02 1.51 8.73
N VAL A 54 2.11 2.42 8.34
CA VAL A 54 1.79 2.63 6.91
C VAL A 54 2.84 3.51 6.23
N VAL A 55 3.03 4.75 6.73
CA VAL A 55 4.02 5.69 6.20
C VAL A 55 5.15 6.00 7.19
N GLY A 56 4.96 5.62 8.46
CA GLY A 56 5.90 5.93 9.54
C GLY A 56 5.45 5.32 10.87
N PRO A 57 6.18 5.58 11.97
CA PRO A 57 5.91 4.97 13.28
C PRO A 57 4.68 5.55 13.99
N ALA A 58 4.06 6.61 13.46
CA ALA A 58 2.90 7.28 14.03
C ALA A 58 1.77 7.36 13.00
N GLU A 59 0.59 7.79 13.44
CA GLU A 59 -0.49 8.17 12.53
C GLU A 59 -0.05 9.34 11.65
N ALA A 60 -0.52 9.36 10.40
CA ALA A 60 -0.23 10.44 9.48
C ALA A 60 -1.46 10.77 8.63
N ASP A 61 -1.61 12.06 8.32
CA ASP A 61 -2.60 12.56 7.38
C ASP A 61 -2.22 12.18 5.94
N ILE A 62 -3.25 11.90 5.15
CA ILE A 62 -3.14 11.51 3.75
C ILE A 62 -3.70 12.64 2.89
N ASP A 63 -2.90 13.08 1.92
CA ASP A 63 -3.33 14.09 0.96
C ASP A 63 -4.43 13.55 0.03
N PHE A 64 -5.35 14.42 -0.35
CA PHE A 64 -6.44 14.11 -1.25
C PHE A 64 -6.86 15.33 -2.07
N ASP A 65 -7.42 15.07 -3.23
CA ASP A 65 -8.01 16.06 -4.11
C ASP A 65 -9.53 16.06 -3.97
N ILE A 66 -10.14 17.24 -3.97
CA ILE A 66 -11.59 17.41 -4.02
C ILE A 66 -11.99 17.90 -5.41
N ILE A 67 -12.93 17.19 -6.03
CA ILE A 67 -13.57 17.60 -7.29
C ILE A 67 -15.03 17.89 -7.00
N ARG A 68 -15.46 19.13 -7.17
CA ARG A 68 -16.87 19.52 -7.04
C ARG A 68 -17.64 19.02 -8.27
N ASN A 69 -18.83 18.47 -8.04
CA ASN A 69 -19.75 18.04 -9.09
C ASN A 69 -20.96 19.01 -9.14
N ASP A 70 -21.70 19.02 -10.24
CA ASP A 70 -22.80 19.97 -10.47
C ASP A 70 -24.11 19.65 -9.72
N ASN A 71 -24.12 18.63 -8.87
CA ASN A 71 -25.32 18.06 -8.24
C ASN A 71 -25.27 18.01 -6.71
N ASP A 72 -24.71 19.03 -6.06
CA ASP A 72 -24.52 19.09 -4.61
C ASP A 72 -23.79 17.87 -4.03
N THR A 73 -22.83 17.38 -4.81
CA THR A 73 -21.89 16.36 -4.39
C THR A 73 -20.47 16.79 -4.72
N PHE A 74 -19.49 16.19 -4.05
CA PHE A 74 -18.10 16.26 -4.48
C PHE A 74 -17.45 14.89 -4.38
N THR A 75 -16.40 14.70 -5.17
CA THR A 75 -15.61 13.48 -5.22
C THR A 75 -14.26 13.74 -4.54
N VAL A 76 -13.92 12.93 -3.54
CA VAL A 76 -12.61 12.90 -2.93
C VAL A 76 -11.79 11.82 -3.63
N LYS A 77 -10.64 12.20 -4.16
CA LYS A 77 -9.65 11.28 -4.76
C LYS A 77 -8.42 11.23 -3.88
N TYR A 78 -7.94 10.04 -3.59
CA TYR A 78 -6.70 9.85 -2.85
C TYR A 78 -5.99 8.58 -3.32
N THR A 79 -4.69 8.51 -3.07
CA THR A 79 -3.88 7.32 -3.36
C THR A 79 -3.27 6.84 -2.05
N PRO A 80 -3.65 5.65 -1.52
CA PRO A 80 -3.06 5.13 -0.29
C PRO A 80 -1.56 4.90 -0.47
N PRO A 81 -0.68 5.50 0.33
CA PRO A 81 0.77 5.36 0.18
C PRO A 81 1.33 4.01 0.66
N GLY A 82 0.49 3.17 1.27
CA GLY A 82 0.91 1.87 1.81
C GLY A 82 -0.25 0.99 2.23
N ALA A 83 0.03 -0.29 2.45
CA ALA A 83 -0.96 -1.23 2.98
C ALA A 83 -1.15 -0.99 4.48
N GLY A 84 -2.40 -1.14 4.96
CA GLY A 84 -2.73 -0.98 6.36
C GLY A 84 -4.13 -0.44 6.60
N SER A 85 -4.37 0.05 7.81
CA SER A 85 -5.67 0.58 8.23
C SER A 85 -5.72 2.09 8.13
N TYR A 86 -6.83 2.61 7.60
CA TYR A 86 -7.09 4.04 7.45
C TYR A 86 -8.42 4.42 8.09
N THR A 87 -8.49 5.65 8.59
CA THR A 87 -9.68 6.26 9.17
C THR A 87 -10.02 7.50 8.37
N ILE A 88 -11.22 7.53 7.80
CA ILE A 88 -11.77 8.68 7.10
C ILE A 88 -12.82 9.33 8.01
N MET A 89 -12.63 10.61 8.32
CA MET A 89 -13.63 11.42 9.00
C MET A 89 -14.25 12.41 8.02
N VAL A 90 -15.58 12.55 8.12
CA VAL A 90 -16.36 13.52 7.36
C VAL A 90 -17.27 14.23 8.35
N LEU A 91 -17.17 15.55 8.40
CA LEU A 91 -17.99 16.40 9.25
C LEU A 91 -18.84 17.32 8.37
N PHE A 92 -20.06 17.61 8.82
CA PHE A 92 -20.95 18.60 8.24
C PHE A 92 -21.35 19.60 9.33
N ALA A 93 -21.04 20.88 9.12
CA ALA A 93 -21.21 21.94 10.12
C ALA A 93 -20.63 21.55 11.50
N ASP A 94 -19.38 21.06 11.49
CA ASP A 94 -18.63 20.58 12.65
C ASP A 94 -19.26 19.37 13.39
N GLN A 95 -20.29 18.73 12.81
CA GLN A 95 -20.94 17.55 13.36
C GLN A 95 -20.62 16.31 12.55
N THR A 96 -20.45 15.18 13.25
CA THR A 96 -20.22 13.88 12.61
C THR A 96 -21.45 13.43 11.82
N ILE A 97 -21.23 13.02 10.57
CA ILE A 97 -22.28 12.42 9.74
C ILE A 97 -22.42 10.92 10.06
N PRO A 98 -23.52 10.25 9.64
CA PRO A 98 -23.64 8.81 9.74
C PRO A 98 -22.49 8.09 9.02
N MET A 99 -22.11 6.92 9.53
CA MET A 99 -20.99 6.10 9.02
C MET A 99 -19.58 6.65 9.34
N THR A 100 -19.44 7.89 9.82
CA THR A 100 -18.14 8.41 10.28
C THR A 100 -17.90 8.05 11.77
N PRO A 101 -16.68 7.64 12.16
CA PRO A 101 -15.50 7.41 11.33
C PRO A 101 -15.63 6.16 10.45
N ILE A 102 -15.25 6.29 9.18
CA ILE A 102 -15.20 5.17 8.24
C ILE A 102 -13.81 4.53 8.38
N ARG A 103 -13.78 3.27 8.81
CA ARG A 103 -12.53 2.49 8.90
C ARG A 103 -12.43 1.56 7.71
N ILE A 104 -11.32 1.65 6.98
CA ILE A 104 -11.03 0.83 5.80
C ILE A 104 -9.69 0.11 5.97
N LYS A 105 -9.54 -0.98 5.22
CA LYS A 105 -8.28 -1.71 5.09
C LYS A 105 -7.81 -1.64 3.65
N VAL A 106 -6.55 -1.28 3.48
CA VAL A 106 -5.85 -1.25 2.20
C VAL A 106 -4.88 -2.42 2.17
N ASP A 107 -5.02 -3.29 1.18
CA ASP A 107 -4.17 -4.46 0.99
C ASP A 107 -2.89 -4.11 0.22
N THR A 108 -1.91 -5.01 0.26
CA THR A 108 -0.69 -4.86 -0.55
C THR A 108 -1.04 -4.95 -2.03
N SER A 109 -0.46 -4.06 -2.85
CA SER A 109 -0.64 -4.13 -4.31
C SER A 109 0.16 -5.24 -4.99
N HIS A 110 1.16 -5.78 -4.28
CA HIS A 110 1.97 -6.90 -4.73
C HIS A 110 1.48 -8.23 -4.14
N ASP A 111 1.84 -9.33 -4.78
CA ASP A 111 1.58 -10.71 -4.39
C ASP A 111 2.88 -11.51 -4.39
N ALA A 112 3.51 -11.58 -3.21
CA ALA A 112 4.79 -12.25 -3.03
C ALA A 112 4.74 -13.76 -3.35
N SER A 113 3.55 -14.39 -3.26
CA SER A 113 3.39 -15.82 -3.57
C SER A 113 3.63 -16.15 -5.05
N LYS A 114 3.60 -15.12 -5.91
CA LYS A 114 3.84 -15.24 -7.35
C LYS A 114 5.30 -15.02 -7.73
N VAL A 115 6.16 -14.70 -6.77
CA VAL A 115 7.62 -14.61 -6.99
C VAL A 115 8.19 -16.01 -7.12
N LYS A 116 9.03 -16.21 -8.14
CA LYS A 116 9.79 -17.47 -8.32
C LYS A 116 11.26 -17.16 -8.42
N ALA A 117 12.10 -17.94 -7.75
CA ALA A 117 13.54 -17.80 -7.83
C ALA A 117 14.17 -19.12 -8.32
N GLU A 118 15.07 -19.04 -9.29
CA GLU A 118 15.72 -20.21 -9.89
C GLU A 118 17.13 -19.86 -10.38
N GLY A 119 18.01 -20.86 -10.42
CA GLY A 119 19.38 -20.69 -10.92
C GLY A 119 20.41 -21.43 -10.08
N PRO A 120 21.66 -21.48 -10.56
CA PRO A 120 22.71 -22.30 -9.96
C PRO A 120 23.02 -21.95 -8.50
N GLY A 121 22.87 -20.67 -8.10
CA GLY A 121 23.09 -20.24 -6.72
C GLY A 121 22.07 -20.78 -5.71
N LEU A 122 20.90 -21.25 -6.15
CA LEU A 122 19.89 -21.82 -5.26
C LEU A 122 19.93 -23.35 -5.19
N ASN A 123 20.82 -23.98 -5.96
CA ASN A 123 20.93 -25.44 -5.97
C ASN A 123 21.50 -25.96 -4.65
N ARG A 124 20.98 -27.09 -4.17
CA ARG A 124 21.47 -27.77 -2.96
C ARG A 124 22.90 -28.30 -3.11
N SER A 125 23.35 -28.50 -4.33
CA SER A 125 24.67 -29.03 -4.67
C SER A 125 25.24 -28.29 -5.88
N GLY A 126 26.58 -28.27 -6.00
CA GLY A 126 27.27 -27.64 -7.13
C GLY A 126 27.52 -26.15 -6.98
N VAL A 127 27.11 -25.54 -5.86
CA VAL A 127 27.58 -24.21 -5.47
C VAL A 127 28.97 -24.35 -4.86
N GLU A 128 29.96 -23.74 -5.49
CA GLU A 128 31.36 -23.83 -5.09
C GLU A 128 31.79 -22.65 -4.22
N LEU A 129 32.54 -22.93 -3.15
CA LEU A 129 33.09 -21.91 -2.26
C LEU A 129 34.01 -20.96 -3.04
N ASN A 130 33.92 -19.66 -2.78
CA ASN A 130 34.71 -18.59 -3.41
C ASN A 130 34.53 -18.47 -4.94
N LYS A 131 33.53 -19.12 -5.54
CA LYS A 131 33.17 -18.91 -6.96
C LYS A 131 31.88 -18.11 -7.08
N LEU A 132 31.90 -17.13 -7.99
CA LEU A 132 30.73 -16.34 -8.33
C LEU A 132 29.59 -17.25 -8.82
N THR A 133 28.41 -17.07 -8.28
CA THR A 133 27.19 -17.72 -8.73
C THR A 133 26.04 -16.72 -8.78
N HIS A 134 24.90 -17.15 -9.31
CA HIS A 134 23.73 -16.31 -9.45
C HIS A 134 22.43 -17.10 -9.39
N PHE A 135 21.33 -16.39 -9.16
CA PHE A 135 19.99 -16.85 -9.43
C PHE A 135 19.13 -15.70 -9.92
N THR A 136 18.07 -16.04 -10.64
CA THR A 136 17.11 -15.09 -11.19
C THR A 136 15.83 -15.16 -10.37
N VAL A 137 15.32 -14.00 -9.98
CA VAL A 137 14.03 -13.81 -9.31
C VAL A 137 13.05 -13.20 -10.29
N ASN A 138 12.01 -13.95 -10.63
CA ASN A 138 10.92 -13.53 -11.49
C ASN A 138 9.80 -12.91 -10.65
N THR A 139 9.56 -11.61 -10.83
CA THR A 139 8.53 -10.82 -10.12
C THR A 139 7.39 -10.39 -11.05
N LYS A 140 7.38 -10.83 -12.32
CA LYS A 140 6.42 -10.40 -13.37
C LYS A 140 4.96 -10.48 -12.93
N ALA A 141 4.59 -11.55 -12.23
CA ALA A 141 3.22 -11.79 -11.78
C ALA A 141 2.94 -11.25 -10.36
N ALA A 142 3.97 -10.82 -9.64
CA ALA A 142 3.89 -10.38 -8.26
C ALA A 142 3.52 -8.89 -8.11
N GLY A 143 3.53 -8.10 -9.19
CA GLY A 143 3.34 -6.65 -9.10
C GLY A 143 4.61 -5.91 -8.67
N LYS A 144 4.53 -4.58 -8.54
CA LYS A 144 5.69 -3.74 -8.24
C LYS A 144 5.98 -3.71 -6.74
N ALA A 145 7.17 -4.16 -6.36
CA ALA A 145 7.67 -4.19 -5.00
C ALA A 145 9.19 -4.02 -4.99
N LYS A 146 9.76 -3.55 -3.87
CA LYS A 146 11.21 -3.64 -3.67
C LYS A 146 11.58 -5.10 -3.38
N LEU A 147 12.51 -5.64 -4.16
CA LEU A 147 13.13 -6.94 -3.87
C LEU A 147 14.28 -6.74 -2.88
N ASP A 148 14.38 -7.63 -1.89
CA ASP A 148 15.50 -7.72 -0.96
C ASP A 148 15.97 -9.17 -0.85
N ALA A 149 17.27 -9.38 -0.63
CA ALA A 149 17.87 -10.70 -0.51
C ALA A 149 18.88 -10.70 0.65
N VAL A 150 18.68 -11.63 1.58
CA VAL A 150 19.51 -11.77 2.79
C VAL A 150 20.11 -13.15 2.81
N PHE A 151 21.42 -13.22 3.05
CA PHE A 151 22.16 -14.47 3.20
C PHE A 151 22.45 -14.73 4.67
N SER A 152 22.25 -15.96 5.11
CA SER A 152 22.62 -16.42 6.44
C SER A 152 23.47 -17.67 6.33
N GLY A 153 24.52 -17.75 7.15
CA GLY A 153 25.51 -18.82 7.14
C GLY A 153 25.65 -19.50 8.51
N PRO A 154 26.34 -20.64 8.57
CA PRO A 154 26.55 -21.39 9.82
C PRO A 154 27.49 -20.68 10.80
N ALA A 155 28.37 -19.79 10.33
CA ALA A 155 29.33 -19.07 11.17
C ALA A 155 28.99 -17.58 11.27
N LYS A 156 29.38 -16.97 12.39
CA LYS A 156 29.33 -15.51 12.54
C LYS A 156 30.29 -14.85 11.56
N GLY A 157 29.80 -13.86 10.83
CA GLY A 157 30.61 -13.07 9.89
C GLY A 157 29.98 -12.96 8.52
N GLU A 158 30.78 -12.53 7.55
CA GLU A 158 30.39 -12.39 6.15
C GLU A 158 30.01 -13.76 5.58
N THR A 159 28.83 -13.86 4.98
CA THR A 159 28.31 -15.11 4.37
C THR A 159 28.58 -15.15 2.86
N VAL A 160 28.48 -13.99 2.22
CA VAL A 160 28.73 -13.78 0.79
C VAL A 160 29.47 -12.47 0.58
N LYS A 161 30.24 -12.39 -0.51
CA LYS A 161 30.84 -11.15 -1.04
C LYS A 161 30.35 -10.92 -2.48
N ASP A 162 30.72 -9.78 -3.07
CA ASP A 162 30.34 -9.40 -4.45
C ASP A 162 28.82 -9.46 -4.68
N PHE A 163 28.04 -9.16 -3.64
CA PHE A 163 26.58 -9.25 -3.68
C PHE A 163 25.98 -8.07 -4.45
N GLU A 164 25.17 -8.40 -5.46
CA GLU A 164 24.48 -7.41 -6.27
C GLU A 164 23.09 -7.93 -6.70
N ILE A 165 22.10 -7.04 -6.69
CA ILE A 165 20.79 -7.28 -7.31
C ILE A 165 20.70 -6.41 -8.56
N ILE A 166 20.69 -7.06 -9.72
CA ILE A 166 20.60 -6.41 -11.03
C ILE A 166 19.15 -6.46 -11.50
N ASN A 167 18.56 -5.30 -11.78
CA ASN A 167 17.21 -5.20 -12.34
C ASN A 167 17.25 -5.40 -13.85
N ASN A 168 16.61 -6.45 -14.35
CA ASN A 168 16.51 -6.70 -15.78
C ASN A 168 15.31 -5.93 -16.39
N PRO A 169 15.36 -5.58 -17.69
CA PRO A 169 14.28 -4.85 -18.36
C PRO A 169 12.92 -5.59 -18.40
N ASP A 170 12.91 -6.89 -18.15
CA ASP A 170 11.72 -7.74 -18.27
C ASP A 170 10.97 -7.95 -16.95
N ASN A 171 11.23 -7.16 -15.89
CA ASN A 171 10.70 -7.39 -14.53
C ASN A 171 11.19 -8.73 -13.93
N THR A 172 12.43 -9.11 -14.24
CA THR A 172 13.17 -10.08 -13.46
C THR A 172 14.35 -9.40 -12.78
N HIS A 173 14.90 -10.03 -11.76
CA HIS A 173 16.06 -9.54 -11.04
C HIS A 173 17.11 -10.64 -11.00
N THR A 174 18.36 -10.34 -11.37
CA THR A 174 19.48 -11.27 -11.24
C THR A 174 20.20 -10.97 -9.93
N VAL A 175 20.23 -11.94 -9.03
CA VAL A 175 21.02 -11.85 -7.80
C VAL A 175 22.34 -12.55 -8.02
N MET A 176 23.44 -11.80 -7.90
CA MET A 176 24.81 -12.31 -8.02
C MET A 176 25.47 -12.27 -6.65
N TYR A 177 26.24 -13.31 -6.33
CA TYR A 177 27.01 -13.35 -5.09
C TYR A 177 28.13 -14.41 -5.17
N THR A 178 29.15 -14.25 -4.33
CA THR A 178 30.22 -15.24 -4.13
C THR A 178 30.13 -15.78 -2.70
N PRO A 179 29.83 -17.08 -2.48
CA PRO A 179 29.75 -17.66 -1.14
C PRO A 179 31.14 -17.74 -0.50
N VAL A 180 31.27 -17.26 0.73
CA VAL A 180 32.53 -17.30 1.50
C VAL A 180 32.46 -18.22 2.72
N GLN A 181 31.27 -18.78 3.01
CA GLN A 181 31.09 -19.82 4.02
C GLN A 181 30.61 -21.11 3.37
N GLN A 182 31.17 -22.23 3.83
CA GLN A 182 30.69 -23.56 3.47
C GLN A 182 29.43 -23.88 4.28
N GLY A 183 28.33 -24.17 3.60
CA GLY A 183 27.08 -24.63 4.23
C GLY A 183 27.23 -26.03 4.85
N ALA A 184 26.18 -26.47 5.55
CA ALA A 184 26.14 -27.84 6.05
C ALA A 184 26.23 -28.82 4.87
N LEU A 185 27.16 -29.78 4.94
CA LEU A 185 27.23 -30.91 4.02
C LEU A 185 25.95 -31.73 4.24
N GLY A 186 24.98 -31.60 3.32
CA GLY A 186 23.77 -32.40 3.29
C GLY A 186 24.00 -33.80 2.72
#